data_AF-A0A839NSY2-F1
#
_entry.id   AF-A0A839NSY2-F1
#
_cell.length_a   1.000
_cell.length_b   1.000
_cell.length_c   1.000
_cell.angle_alpha   90.00
_cell.angle_beta   90.00
_cell.angle_gamma   90.00
#
_symmetry.space_group_name_H-M   'P 1'
#
loop_
_entity.id
_entity.type
_entity.pdbx_description
1 polymer ?
#
loop_
_entity_poly.entity_id
_entity_poly.type
_entity_poly.pdbx_seq_one_letter_code
_entity_poly.pdbx_strand_id
1 'polypeptide(L)'
;MRFLAAAILVSITTSPALAAFPCDELWGERNAIYKDAGYCFRTERAIRAFGNAGCKYDELADVPLSARQRADIADIQRQERAAGCAR
;
A
#
# COMPACT_ATOMS: atom_id res chain seq x y z
N MET A 1 -11.55 -26.38 -50.53
CA MET A 1 -11.88 -26.35 -49.08
C MET A 1 -10.66 -26.78 -48.29
N ARG A 2 -9.98 -25.83 -47.63
CA ARG A 2 -8.91 -26.11 -46.66
C ARG A 2 -9.15 -25.16 -45.49
N PHE A 3 -9.85 -25.62 -44.48
CA PHE A 3 -10.02 -24.89 -43.23
C PHE A 3 -8.78 -25.15 -42.37
N LEU A 4 -7.90 -24.16 -42.27
CA LEU A 4 -6.80 -24.17 -41.30
C LEU A 4 -7.37 -23.75 -39.94
N ALA A 5 -7.57 -24.72 -39.05
CA ALA A 5 -7.95 -24.47 -37.67
C ALA A 5 -6.72 -23.98 -36.89
N ALA A 6 -6.65 -22.68 -36.60
CA ALA A 6 -5.65 -22.11 -35.71
C ALA A 6 -6.09 -22.37 -34.25
N ALA A 7 -5.38 -23.25 -33.55
CA ALA A 7 -5.58 -23.50 -32.13
C ALA A 7 -4.98 -22.32 -31.33
N ILE A 8 -5.84 -21.48 -30.76
CA ILE A 8 -5.45 -20.40 -29.86
C ILE A 8 -5.23 -20.99 -28.46
N LEU A 9 -3.96 -21.15 -28.09
CA LEU A 9 -3.54 -21.49 -26.73
C LEU A 9 -3.74 -20.26 -25.83
N VAL A 10 -4.89 -20.19 -25.14
CA VAL A 10 -5.11 -19.22 -24.07
C VAL A 10 -4.29 -19.65 -22.86
N SER A 11 -3.17 -18.97 -22.65
CA SER A 11 -2.35 -19.14 -21.44
C SER A 11 -3.03 -18.39 -20.29
N ILE A 12 -3.58 -19.13 -19.34
CA ILE A 12 -4.16 -18.57 -18.12
C ILE A 12 -3.00 -18.23 -17.19
N THR A 13 -2.59 -16.96 -17.14
CA THR A 13 -1.65 -16.49 -16.12
C THR A 13 -2.41 -16.38 -14.80
N THR A 14 -2.30 -17.40 -13.96
CA THR A 14 -2.74 -17.32 -12.55
C THR A 14 -1.86 -16.32 -11.82
N SER A 15 -2.28 -15.06 -11.77
CA SER A 15 -1.71 -14.07 -10.85
C SER A 15 -2.09 -14.46 -9.42
N PRO A 16 -1.15 -14.49 -8.46
CA PRO A 16 -1.45 -14.83 -7.08
C PRO A 16 -2.23 -13.67 -6.44
N ALA A 17 -3.56 -13.75 -6.44
CA ALA A 17 -4.44 -12.78 -5.80
C ALA A 17 -4.35 -12.79 -4.26
N LEU A 18 -3.68 -13.78 -3.66
CA LEU A 18 -3.60 -13.98 -2.21
C LEU A 18 -2.43 -13.24 -1.53
N ALA A 19 -1.45 -12.73 -2.29
CA ALA A 19 -0.32 -11.98 -1.73
C ALA A 19 -0.59 -10.47 -1.53
N ALA A 20 -1.65 -9.94 -2.13
CA ALA A 20 -2.05 -8.53 -1.93
C ALA A 20 -2.71 -8.29 -0.57
N PHE A 21 -3.30 -9.34 0.02
CA PHE A 21 -4.23 -9.20 1.14
C PHE A 21 -3.62 -8.88 2.52
N PRO A 22 -2.33 -9.09 2.84
CA PRO A 22 -1.76 -8.37 3.98
C PRO A 22 -1.22 -7.00 3.57
N CYS A 23 -0.75 -6.82 2.33
CA CYS A 23 0.07 -5.66 1.99
C CYS A 23 -0.73 -4.37 1.84
N ASP A 24 -1.88 -4.39 1.18
CA ASP A 24 -2.69 -3.18 1.00
C ASP A 24 -3.33 -2.73 2.31
N GLU A 25 -3.72 -3.68 3.17
CA GLU A 25 -4.25 -3.43 4.50
C GLU A 25 -3.19 -2.84 5.43
N LEU A 26 -2.03 -3.49 5.57
CA LEU A 26 -0.91 -2.99 6.38
C LEU A 26 -0.41 -1.62 5.89
N TRP A 27 -0.32 -1.43 4.57
CA TRP A 27 -0.02 -0.13 3.99
C TRP A 27 -1.07 0.90 4.40
N GLY A 28 -2.36 0.54 4.32
CA GLY A 28 -3.48 1.39 4.71
C GLY A 28 -3.41 1.82 6.17
N GLU A 29 -3.24 0.86 7.09
CA GLU A 29 -3.13 1.11 8.53
C GLU A 29 -1.96 2.04 8.87
N ARG A 30 -0.78 1.76 8.31
CA ARG A 30 0.41 2.61 8.52
C ARG A 30 0.18 4.04 8.05
N ASN A 31 -0.44 4.21 6.88
CA ASN A 31 -0.71 5.53 6.32
C ASN A 31 -1.86 6.25 7.03
N ALA A 32 -2.85 5.54 7.58
CA ALA A 32 -3.89 6.14 8.41
C ALA A 32 -3.29 6.83 9.64
N ILE A 33 -2.30 6.21 10.29
CA ILE A 33 -1.56 6.82 11.42
C ILE A 33 -0.91 8.15 11.00
N TYR A 34 -0.29 8.20 9.82
CA TYR A 34 0.30 9.44 9.30
C TYR A 34 -0.75 10.49 8.96
N LYS A 35 -1.88 10.09 8.36
CA LYS A 35 -2.98 10.99 8.03
C LYS A 35 -3.55 11.65 9.28
N ASP A 36 -3.84 10.86 10.31
CA ASP A 36 -4.39 11.33 11.58
C ASP A 36 -3.42 12.25 12.31
N ALA A 37 -2.11 11.99 12.17
CA ALA A 37 -1.07 12.85 12.72
C ALA A 37 -0.79 14.12 11.89
N GLY A 38 -1.45 14.29 10.73
CA GLY A 38 -1.42 15.51 9.93
C GLY A 38 -0.36 15.52 8.80
N TYR A 39 0.14 14.38 8.37
CA TYR A 39 1.12 14.31 7.27
C TYR A 39 0.48 14.64 5.91
N CYS A 40 1.19 15.43 5.10
CA CYS A 40 0.86 15.72 3.70
C CYS A 40 1.53 14.70 2.78
N PHE A 41 0.74 13.82 2.16
CA PHE A 41 1.25 12.77 1.29
C PHE A 41 1.81 13.33 -0.02
N ARG A 42 2.88 12.71 -0.54
CA ARG A 42 3.53 13.10 -1.80
C ARG A 42 3.29 12.12 -2.94
N THR A 43 3.08 10.85 -2.63
CA THR A 43 2.83 9.82 -3.65
C THR A 43 1.39 9.91 -4.14
N GLU A 44 1.17 9.76 -5.45
CA GLU A 44 -0.19 9.73 -6.00
C GLU A 44 -1.09 8.66 -5.37
N ARG A 45 -0.55 7.48 -5.07
CA ARG A 45 -1.30 6.39 -4.41
C ARG A 45 -1.90 6.86 -3.08
N ALA A 46 -1.07 7.41 -2.20
CA ALA A 46 -1.54 7.89 -0.89
C ALA A 46 -2.42 9.14 -0.99
N ILE A 47 -2.16 10.05 -1.93
CA ILE A 47 -3.02 11.22 -2.17
C ILE A 47 -4.40 10.76 -2.65
N ARG A 48 -4.48 9.80 -3.58
CA ARG A 48 -5.77 9.24 -4.04
C ARG A 48 -6.54 8.52 -2.92
N ALA A 49 -5.85 7.84 -2.03
CA ALA A 49 -6.47 7.08 -0.94
C ALA A 49 -6.91 7.95 0.26
N PHE A 50 -6.10 8.92 0.67
CA PHE A 50 -6.30 9.68 1.92
C PHE A 50 -6.51 11.18 1.71
N GLY A 51 -6.11 11.72 0.56
CA GLY A 51 -6.12 13.15 0.27
C GLY A 51 -5.19 13.99 1.17
N ASN A 52 -4.97 15.23 0.77
CA ASN A 52 -4.17 16.20 1.54
C ASN A 52 -5.01 17.34 2.15
N ALA A 53 -6.34 17.26 2.07
CA ALA A 53 -7.19 18.23 2.74
C ALA A 53 -6.89 18.23 4.25
N GLY A 54 -6.57 19.41 4.79
CA GLY A 54 -6.33 19.62 6.22
C GLY A 54 -5.02 19.05 6.80
N CYS A 55 -4.09 18.58 5.97
CA CYS A 55 -2.75 18.18 6.45
C CYS A 55 -1.94 19.40 6.89
N LYS A 56 -0.91 19.18 7.72
CA LYS A 56 -0.13 20.23 8.41
C LYS A 56 1.38 20.13 8.21
N TYR A 57 1.90 18.94 7.90
CA TYR A 57 3.33 18.66 7.87
C TYR A 57 3.72 18.02 6.55
N ASP A 58 4.56 18.72 5.77
CA ASP A 58 5.07 18.21 4.49
C ASP A 58 6.20 17.19 4.67
N GLU A 59 6.95 17.28 5.76
CA GLU A 59 8.03 16.37 6.09
C GLU A 59 7.59 15.40 7.19
N LEU A 60 7.84 14.11 6.99
CA LEU A 60 7.43 13.08 7.96
C LEU A 60 8.17 13.24 9.31
N ALA A 61 9.36 13.85 9.30
CA ALA A 61 10.15 14.12 10.49
C ALA A 61 9.49 15.15 11.43
N ASP A 62 8.67 16.05 10.88
CA ASP A 62 7.99 17.11 11.63
C ASP A 62 6.64 16.64 12.22
N VAL A 63 6.17 15.46 11.81
CA VAL A 63 4.92 14.88 12.31
C VAL A 63 5.08 14.49 13.78
N PRO A 64 4.27 15.05 14.71
CA PRO A 64 4.39 14.82 16.14
C PRO A 64 3.79 13.47 16.57
N LEU A 65 4.38 12.38 16.09
CA LEU A 65 3.96 11.02 16.44
C LEU A 65 4.27 10.71 17.91
N SER A 66 3.26 10.24 18.64
CA SER A 66 3.41 9.70 19.98
C SER A 66 4.29 8.44 20.00
N ALA A 67 4.82 8.09 21.17
CA ALA A 67 5.58 6.86 21.35
C ALA A 67 4.79 5.61 20.94
N ARG A 68 3.48 5.59 21.22
CA ARG A 68 2.59 4.49 20.84
C ARG A 68 2.44 4.37 19.32
N GLN A 69 2.13 5.48 18.63
CA GLN A 69 2.02 5.47 17.17
C GLN A 69 3.32 4.99 16.50
N ARG A 70 4.48 5.39 17.01
CA ARG A 70 5.78 4.92 16.50
C ARG A 70 5.96 3.41 16.69
N ALA A 71 5.53 2.87 17.84
CA ALA A 71 5.56 1.44 18.10
C ALA A 71 4.61 0.66 17.15
N ASP A 72 3.40 1.19 16.93
CA ASP A 72 2.41 0.59 16.03
C ASP A 72 2.93 0.59 14.57
N ILE A 73 3.47 1.71 14.08
CA ILE A 73 4.12 1.81 12.76
C ILE A 73 5.25 0.79 12.64
N ALA A 74 6.10 0.67 13.67
CA ALA A 74 7.22 -0.26 13.66
C ALA A 74 6.77 -1.73 13.63
N ASP A 75 5.64 -2.07 14.26
CA ASP A 75 5.04 -3.40 14.19
C ASP A 75 4.45 -3.68 12.80
N ILE A 76 3.66 -2.77 12.26
CA ILE A 76 3.10 -2.88 10.91
C ILE A 76 4.22 -3.07 9.88
N GLN A 77 5.30 -2.29 9.97
CA GLN A 77 6.45 -2.44 9.08
C GLN A 77 7.17 -3.79 9.25
N ARG A 78 7.16 -4.42 10.43
CA ARG A 78 7.66 -5.79 10.58
C ARG A 78 6.78 -6.78 9.84
N GLN A 79 5.46 -6.65 9.97
CA GLN A 79 4.50 -7.49 9.27
C GLN A 79 4.60 -7.33 7.75
N GLU A 80 4.73 -6.11 7.24
CA GLU A 80 4.94 -5.83 5.81
C GLU A 80 6.19 -6.52 5.27
N ARG A 81 7.29 -6.51 6.05
CA ARG A 81 8.52 -7.21 5.68
C ARG A 81 8.34 -8.73 5.69
N ALA A 82 7.66 -9.27 6.69
CA ALA A 82 7.38 -10.71 6.79
C ALA A 82 6.49 -11.20 5.65
N ALA A 83 5.56 -10.36 5.19
CA ALA A 83 4.66 -10.63 4.07
C ALA A 83 5.29 -10.35 2.69
N GLY A 84 6.51 -9.78 2.62
CA GLY A 84 7.18 -9.47 1.36
C GLY A 84 6.56 -8.30 0.58
N CYS A 85 5.91 -7.37 1.27
CA CYS A 85 5.23 -6.24 0.64
C CYS A 85 6.22 -5.30 -0.05
N ALA A 86 5.85 -4.82 -1.25
CA ALA A 86 6.57 -3.76 -1.93
C ALA A 86 6.44 -2.45 -1.12
N ARG A 87 7.53 -1.65 -1.09
CA ARG A 87 7.57 -0.37 -0.36
C ARG A 87 6.97 0.77 -1.17
#